data_AF-G2YGP1-F1
#
_entry.id   AF-G2YGP1-F1
#
_cell.length_a   1.000
_cell.length_b   1.000
_cell.length_c   1.000
_cell.angle_alpha   90.00
_cell.angle_beta   90.00
_cell.angle_gamma   90.00
#
_symmetry.space_group_name_H-M   'P 1'
#
loop_
_entity.id
_entity.type
_entity.pdbx_description
1 polymer ?
#
loop_
_entity_poly.entity_id
_entity_poly.type
_entity_poly.pdbx_seq_one_letter_code
_entity_poly.pdbx_strand_id
1 'polypeptide(L)'
;MNFPTPRKRDADGNEKIAEPIVLHQPGFLNDVRLVVFGQVYHAHSIILKLNSKYFRSALEWGEKHAIPLGNFRYNFTSVVDEDGFWLMELIKSASNFGNHTNTNKLRVPQTEEGERRAFEAVLFAFYNRPYIIHGYENFKDIFRSADSLCARPALSHTLDSAFHRSPGFTDTICQNSDALIRIAKELHHPVLFRECLIYVVSKASSTACKEQWQSKFDDDEDIKSCFLKALQSVDSTRNLVDRGIETFSKDSRAWQEMLMVKDGMMDGTLEYQSATYYREVMNRLEAKELKNITMQWYQSFLTLLSSNLALDRNLGRVGEERSPGTQSNKNGFFCVRIRDEDLPWDQNIVDW
;
A
#
# COMPACT_ATOMS: atom_id res chain seq x y z
N MET A 1 25.70 29.34 -24.39
CA MET A 1 24.87 28.76 -25.46
C MET A 1 23.63 28.18 -24.80
N ASN A 2 22.43 28.63 -25.20
CA ASN A 2 21.17 28.12 -24.68
C ASN A 2 20.85 26.79 -25.37
N PHE A 3 20.69 25.72 -24.59
CA PHE A 3 20.42 24.37 -25.10
C PHE A 3 18.93 24.03 -25.02
N PRO A 4 18.41 23.16 -25.91
CA PRO A 4 16.98 22.94 -26.04
C PRO A 4 16.47 22.05 -24.90
N THR A 5 15.54 22.56 -24.11
CA THR A 5 14.72 21.77 -23.18
C THR A 5 13.74 20.90 -23.99
N PRO A 6 13.47 19.64 -23.62
CA PRO A 6 12.47 18.80 -24.29
C PRO A 6 11.07 19.44 -24.18
N ARG A 7 10.30 19.44 -25.28
CA ARG A 7 9.13 20.32 -25.49
C ARG A 7 7.83 19.52 -25.52
N LYS A 8 6.82 19.94 -24.73
CA LYS A 8 5.41 19.50 -24.92
C LYS A 8 4.74 20.48 -25.90
N ARG A 9 3.99 19.95 -26.87
CA ARG A 9 3.19 20.75 -27.83
C ARG A 9 1.80 20.99 -27.24
N ASP A 10 1.31 22.23 -27.29
CA ASP A 10 -0.07 22.54 -26.94
C ASP A 10 -1.04 22.27 -28.11
N ALA A 11 -2.34 22.49 -27.88
CA ALA A 11 -3.42 22.26 -28.85
C ALA A 11 -3.31 23.15 -30.11
N ASP A 12 -2.50 24.21 -30.04
CA ASP A 12 -2.23 25.16 -31.13
C ASP A 12 -0.86 24.91 -31.81
N GLY A 13 -0.15 23.84 -31.43
CA GLY A 13 1.13 23.46 -32.03
C GLY A 13 2.33 24.29 -31.57
N ASN A 14 2.17 25.16 -30.57
CA ASN A 14 3.25 25.93 -29.98
C ASN A 14 3.97 25.11 -28.90
N GLU A 15 5.29 25.22 -28.91
CA GLU A 15 6.17 24.50 -28.00
C GLU A 15 6.29 25.25 -26.66
N LYS A 16 5.52 24.84 -25.65
CA LYS A 16 5.74 25.30 -24.27
C LYS A 16 6.77 24.40 -23.60
N ILE A 17 7.89 25.00 -23.21
CA ILE A 17 8.80 24.40 -22.22
C ILE A 17 7.99 24.26 -20.93
N ALA A 18 7.82 23.03 -20.43
CA ALA A 18 7.17 22.83 -19.15
C ALA A 18 7.93 23.63 -18.08
N GLU A 19 7.21 24.45 -17.32
CA GLU A 19 7.84 25.27 -16.29
C GLU A 19 8.57 24.38 -15.27
N PRO A 20 9.79 24.76 -14.84
CA PRO A 20 10.52 23.98 -13.85
C PRO A 20 9.76 23.91 -12.52
N ILE A 21 9.69 22.70 -11.94
CA ILE A 21 9.13 22.51 -10.60
C ILE A 21 10.23 22.80 -9.59
N VAL A 22 10.06 23.89 -8.83
CA VAL A 22 11.04 24.32 -7.83
C VAL A 22 10.66 23.80 -6.45
N LEU A 23 11.54 22.99 -5.87
CA LEU A 23 11.40 22.51 -4.49
C LEU A 23 12.07 23.52 -3.58
N HIS A 24 11.29 24.18 -2.73
CA HIS A 24 11.79 25.19 -1.82
C HIS A 24 12.08 24.58 -0.45
N GLN A 25 13.28 24.86 0.08
CA GLN A 25 13.66 24.58 1.46
C GLN A 25 14.29 25.85 2.05
N PRO A 26 13.72 26.46 3.09
CA PRO A 26 14.24 27.70 3.66
C PRO A 26 15.72 27.60 4.05
N GLY A 27 16.52 28.59 3.65
CA GLY A 27 17.95 28.67 3.98
C GLY A 27 18.88 27.90 3.02
N PHE A 28 18.34 27.21 2.02
CA PHE A 28 19.14 26.48 1.03
C PHE A 28 18.84 26.96 -0.39
N LEU A 29 19.86 26.90 -1.26
CA LEU A 29 19.75 27.17 -2.69
C LEU A 29 19.63 25.85 -3.45
N ASN A 30 18.80 25.82 -4.48
CA ASN A 30 18.70 24.67 -5.37
C ASN A 30 20.01 24.50 -6.17
N ASP A 31 20.83 23.54 -5.80
CA ASP A 31 22.11 23.23 -6.41
C ASP A 31 22.07 21.98 -7.31
N VAL A 32 20.91 21.32 -7.41
CA VAL A 32 20.67 20.15 -8.26
C VAL A 32 19.56 20.44 -9.27
N ARG A 33 19.83 20.11 -10.54
CA ARG A 33 18.83 20.08 -11.60
C ARG A 33 18.57 18.64 -12.03
N LEU A 34 17.31 18.22 -11.99
CA LEU A 34 16.87 16.88 -12.40
C LEU A 34 16.00 17.03 -13.65
N VAL A 35 16.27 16.26 -14.71
CA VAL A 35 15.43 16.20 -15.91
C VAL A 35 14.86 14.80 -16.05
N VAL A 36 13.55 14.66 -15.91
CA VAL A 36 12.86 13.37 -15.96
C VAL A 36 11.79 13.43 -17.03
N PHE A 37 12.03 12.70 -18.13
CA PHE A 37 11.14 12.67 -19.30
C PHE A 37 10.64 14.06 -19.73
N GLY A 38 11.59 15.00 -19.86
CA GLY A 38 11.34 16.37 -20.28
C GLY A 38 10.89 17.35 -19.19
N GLN A 39 10.45 16.88 -18.02
CA GLN A 39 10.15 17.76 -16.89
C GLN A 39 11.41 18.09 -16.10
N VAL A 40 11.60 19.38 -15.81
CA VAL A 40 12.73 19.89 -15.03
C VAL A 40 12.29 20.08 -13.58
N TYR A 41 13.13 19.62 -12.65
CA TYR A 41 12.99 19.86 -11.22
C TYR A 41 14.25 20.53 -10.67
N HIS A 42 14.07 21.52 -9.81
CA HIS A 42 15.16 22.13 -9.06
C HIS A 42 15.10 21.62 -7.62
N ALA A 43 16.20 21.02 -7.16
CA ALA A 43 16.30 20.33 -5.88
C ALA A 43 17.60 20.70 -5.14
N HIS A 44 17.72 20.21 -3.91
CA HIS A 44 18.87 20.41 -3.02
C HIS A 44 19.61 19.09 -2.83
N SER A 45 20.92 19.10 -3.08
CA SER A 45 21.79 17.93 -2.93
C SER A 45 21.71 17.35 -1.52
N ILE A 46 21.67 18.21 -0.50
CA ILE A 46 21.58 17.79 0.91
C ILE A 46 20.33 16.95 1.21
N ILE A 47 19.17 17.35 0.68
CA ILE A 47 17.90 16.63 0.89
C ILE A 47 17.91 15.30 0.12
N LEU A 48 18.47 15.30 -1.10
CA LEU A 48 18.62 14.07 -1.88
C LEU A 48 19.56 13.06 -1.17
N LYS A 49 20.73 13.51 -0.67
CA LYS A 49 21.70 12.66 0.07
C LYS A 49 21.11 12.07 1.36
N LEU A 50 20.25 12.84 2.03
CA LEU A 50 19.61 12.42 3.28
C LEU A 50 18.66 11.24 3.04
N ASN A 51 17.85 11.30 1.99
CA ASN A 51 16.72 10.39 1.77
C ASN A 51 17.00 9.24 0.79
N SER A 52 18.15 9.23 0.11
CA SER A 52 18.45 8.26 -0.93
C SER A 52 19.92 7.86 -0.90
N LYS A 53 20.17 6.56 -0.74
CA LYS A 53 21.52 5.99 -0.83
C LYS A 53 22.09 6.11 -2.24
N TYR A 54 21.24 6.04 -3.27
CA TYR A 54 21.64 6.27 -4.65
C TYR A 54 22.20 7.69 -4.82
N PHE A 55 21.45 8.72 -4.40
CA PHE A 55 21.89 10.11 -4.54
C PHE A 55 23.12 10.42 -3.69
N ARG A 56 23.24 9.81 -2.50
CA ARG A 56 24.46 9.90 -1.67
C ARG A 56 25.70 9.49 -2.46
N SER A 57 25.70 8.27 -3.00
CA SER A 57 26.80 7.73 -3.81
C SER A 57 27.02 8.55 -5.09
N ALA A 58 25.96 8.89 -5.82
CA ALA A 58 26.06 9.61 -7.08
C ALA A 58 26.61 11.04 -6.91
N LEU A 59 26.19 11.74 -5.86
CA LEU A 59 26.64 13.10 -5.56
C LEU A 59 28.06 13.12 -4.98
N GLU A 60 28.44 12.15 -4.15
CA GLU A 60 29.83 11.99 -3.69
C GLU A 60 30.78 11.75 -4.87
N TRP A 61 30.41 10.87 -5.79
CA TRP A 61 31.15 10.70 -7.03
C TRP A 61 31.17 11.98 -7.87
N GLY A 62 30.03 12.68 -7.94
CA GLY A 62 29.87 13.93 -8.68
C GLY A 62 30.70 15.09 -8.16
N GLU A 63 31.13 15.11 -6.89
CA GLU A 63 31.96 16.20 -6.34
C GLU A 63 33.25 16.44 -7.12
N LYS A 64 33.79 15.38 -7.76
CA LYS A 64 35.03 15.43 -8.55
C LYS A 64 34.81 15.42 -10.06
N HIS A 65 33.60 15.10 -10.52
CA HIS A 65 33.34 14.77 -11.93
C HIS A 65 32.12 15.47 -12.54
N ALA A 66 31.27 16.11 -11.73
CA ALA A 66 30.09 16.82 -12.23
C ALA A 66 30.50 18.10 -12.97
N ILE A 67 29.78 18.40 -14.05
CA ILE A 67 29.92 19.67 -14.76
C ILE A 67 28.79 20.60 -14.32
N PRO A 68 29.12 21.76 -13.71
CA PRO A 68 28.14 22.76 -13.35
C PRO A 68 27.42 23.31 -14.60
N LEU A 69 26.13 23.58 -14.48
CA LEU A 69 25.33 24.23 -15.51
C LEU A 69 24.62 25.43 -14.91
N GLY A 70 25.12 26.64 -15.21
CA GLY A 70 24.62 27.86 -14.59
C GLY A 70 24.80 27.82 -13.07
N ASN A 71 23.69 27.95 -12.33
CA ASN A 71 23.70 27.93 -10.86
C ASN A 71 23.63 26.50 -10.28
N PHE A 72 23.46 25.47 -11.11
CA PHE A 72 23.35 24.08 -10.65
C PHE A 72 24.72 23.41 -10.64
N ARG A 73 25.11 22.89 -9.48
CA ARG A 73 26.34 22.14 -9.28
C ARG A 73 26.24 20.73 -9.87
N TYR A 74 25.05 20.13 -9.79
CA TYR A 74 24.79 18.78 -10.27
C TYR A 74 23.62 18.77 -11.25
N ASN A 75 23.76 18.00 -12.33
CA ASN A 75 22.75 17.85 -13.36
C ASN A 75 22.48 16.37 -13.59
N PHE A 76 21.23 15.94 -13.44
CA PHE A 76 20.80 14.57 -13.73
C PHE A 76 19.81 14.54 -14.88
N THR A 77 19.82 13.43 -15.62
CA THR A 77 18.86 13.15 -16.69
C THR A 77 18.35 11.72 -16.58
N SER A 78 17.08 11.50 -16.95
CA SER A 78 16.53 10.17 -17.15
C SER A 78 17.14 9.53 -18.41
N VAL A 79 17.61 8.29 -18.30
CA VAL A 79 18.15 7.49 -19.40
C VAL A 79 17.40 6.16 -19.45
N VAL A 80 16.94 5.75 -20.63
CA VAL A 80 16.28 4.46 -20.88
C VAL A 80 17.28 3.53 -21.56
N ASP A 81 17.51 2.37 -20.97
CA ASP A 81 18.39 1.33 -21.52
C ASP A 81 17.73 0.54 -22.66
N GLU A 82 18.45 -0.45 -23.20
CA GLU A 82 17.97 -1.27 -24.33
C GLU A 82 16.80 -2.18 -23.93
N ASP A 83 16.72 -2.55 -22.65
CA ASP A 83 15.67 -3.41 -22.09
C ASP A 83 14.40 -2.62 -21.73
N GLY A 84 14.43 -1.29 -21.90
CA GLY A 84 13.32 -0.39 -21.61
C GLY A 84 13.18 -0.05 -20.13
N PHE A 85 14.17 -0.37 -19.30
CA PHE A 85 14.29 0.15 -17.94
C PHE A 85 14.90 1.54 -17.98
N TRP A 86 14.54 2.37 -17.01
CA TRP A 86 15.08 3.71 -16.92
C TRP A 86 15.72 3.96 -15.58
N LEU A 87 16.78 4.74 -15.61
CA LEU A 87 17.53 5.16 -14.43
C LEU A 87 17.80 6.66 -14.51
N MET A 88 18.04 7.24 -13.35
CA MET A 88 18.59 8.58 -13.25
C MET A 88 20.10 8.50 -13.46
N GLU A 89 20.67 9.38 -14.26
CA GLU A 89 22.12 9.46 -14.46
C GLU A 89 22.64 10.88 -14.24
N LEU A 90 23.76 10.99 -13.52
CA LEU A 90 24.49 12.24 -13.38
C LEU A 90 25.24 12.55 -14.68
N ILE A 91 25.09 13.77 -15.20
CA ILE A 91 25.75 14.19 -16.43
C ILE A 91 27.23 14.50 -16.15
N LYS A 92 28.10 13.73 -16.81
CA LYS A 92 29.56 13.70 -16.59
C LYS A 92 30.35 14.58 -17.56
N SER A 93 29.81 14.84 -18.75
CA SER A 93 30.48 15.62 -19.80
C SER A 93 29.49 16.41 -20.65
N ALA A 94 29.94 17.50 -21.27
CA ALA A 94 29.13 18.28 -22.20
C ALA A 94 28.72 17.47 -23.46
N SER A 95 29.52 16.45 -23.84
CA SER A 95 29.19 15.54 -24.94
C SER A 95 27.98 14.64 -24.61
N ASN A 96 27.72 14.37 -23.34
CA ASN A 96 26.61 13.53 -22.91
C ASN A 96 25.26 14.27 -23.02
N PHE A 97 25.24 15.61 -22.96
CA PHE A 97 24.00 16.39 -23.08
C PHE A 97 23.27 16.17 -24.42
N GLY A 98 23.98 15.87 -25.50
CA GLY A 98 23.40 15.65 -26.84
C GLY A 98 22.97 14.20 -27.12
N ASN A 99 23.48 13.23 -26.34
CA ASN A 99 23.27 11.80 -26.60
C ASN A 99 22.14 11.19 -25.74
N HIS A 100 21.66 11.89 -24.70
CA HIS A 100 20.62 11.38 -23.79
C HIS A 100 19.19 11.75 -24.19
N THR A 101 18.91 12.03 -25.47
CA THR A 101 17.53 11.88 -25.95
C THR A 101 17.19 10.41 -25.88
N ASN A 102 16.27 10.01 -25.00
CA ASN A 102 15.79 8.63 -24.91
C ASN A 102 15.30 8.17 -26.29
N THR A 103 16.14 7.44 -27.02
CA THR A 103 15.77 6.80 -28.29
C THR A 103 14.99 5.52 -28.03
N ASN A 104 15.25 4.91 -26.87
CA ASN A 104 14.62 3.68 -26.42
C ASN A 104 13.26 3.99 -25.79
N LYS A 105 12.31 3.07 -25.99
CA LYS A 105 10.97 3.17 -25.41
C LYS A 105 10.94 2.43 -24.07
N LEU A 106 10.20 3.00 -23.13
CA LEU A 106 9.88 2.31 -21.88
C LEU A 106 9.14 1.00 -22.15
N ARG A 107 9.37 0.02 -21.28
CA ARG A 107 8.69 -1.28 -21.34
C ARG A 107 7.18 -1.13 -21.08
N VAL A 108 6.35 -1.67 -21.96
CA VAL A 108 4.89 -1.67 -21.79
C VAL A 108 4.51 -2.41 -20.48
N PRO A 109 3.57 -1.90 -19.65
CA PRO A 109 2.65 -0.76 -19.88
C PRO A 109 3.16 0.61 -19.42
N GLN A 110 4.43 0.73 -19.06
CA GLN A 110 4.99 1.97 -18.53
C GLN A 110 4.90 3.11 -19.56
N THR A 111 4.64 4.32 -19.06
CA THR A 111 4.59 5.53 -19.88
C THR A 111 5.49 6.59 -19.24
N GLU A 112 6.08 7.45 -20.07
CA GLU A 112 6.92 8.55 -19.58
C GLU A 112 6.20 9.42 -18.54
N GLU A 113 4.91 9.67 -18.78
CA GLU A 113 4.06 10.43 -17.86
C GLU A 113 3.81 9.68 -16.54
N GLY A 114 3.63 8.35 -16.59
CA GLY A 114 3.50 7.51 -15.40
C GLY A 114 4.77 7.49 -14.56
N GLU A 115 5.93 7.24 -15.18
CA GLU A 115 7.23 7.26 -14.50
C GLU A 115 7.56 8.63 -13.92
N ARG A 116 7.23 9.70 -14.66
CA ARG A 116 7.42 11.07 -14.20
C ARG A 116 6.62 11.36 -12.93
N ARG A 117 5.34 10.94 -12.89
CA ARG A 117 4.50 11.10 -11.68
C ARG A 117 4.99 10.23 -10.52
N ALA A 118 5.43 9.01 -10.82
CA ALA A 118 6.00 8.11 -9.82
C ALA A 118 7.26 8.71 -9.18
N PHE A 119 8.18 9.20 -10.01
CA PHE A 119 9.38 9.91 -9.56
C PHE A 119 9.03 11.17 -8.76
N GLU A 120 8.07 11.96 -9.23
CA GLU A 120 7.62 13.18 -8.55
C GLU A 120 7.08 12.86 -7.15
N ALA A 121 6.31 11.78 -6.98
CA ALA A 121 5.83 11.35 -5.67
C ALA A 121 6.98 10.99 -4.71
N VAL A 122 7.99 10.24 -5.18
CA VAL A 122 9.19 9.92 -4.38
C VAL A 122 9.98 11.18 -4.04
N LEU A 123 10.15 12.08 -5.00
CA LEU A 123 10.81 13.35 -4.76
C LEU A 123 10.03 14.23 -3.79
N PHE A 124 8.70 14.22 -3.83
CA PHE A 124 7.87 14.93 -2.87
C PHE A 124 7.95 14.31 -1.48
N ALA A 125 8.06 12.98 -1.37
CA ALA A 125 8.33 12.31 -0.11
C ALA A 125 9.61 12.84 0.57
N PHE A 126 10.69 13.06 -0.19
CA PHE A 126 11.96 13.60 0.36
C PHE A 126 11.81 15.00 0.98
N TYR A 127 10.83 15.78 0.50
CA TYR A 127 10.54 17.14 0.94
C TYR A 127 9.34 17.22 1.88
N ASN A 128 8.77 16.07 2.30
CA ASN A 128 7.50 16.01 3.03
C ASN A 128 6.39 16.83 2.35
N ARG A 129 6.38 16.86 1.02
CA ARG A 129 5.34 17.50 0.22
C ARG A 129 4.19 16.51 -0.03
N PRO A 130 2.93 17.00 -0.04
CA PRO A 130 1.80 16.15 -0.40
C PRO A 130 1.92 15.59 -1.82
N TYR A 131 1.55 14.33 -1.98
CA TYR A 131 1.36 13.68 -3.29
C TYR A 131 0.11 12.79 -3.26
N ILE A 132 -0.37 12.39 -4.43
CA ILE A 132 -1.57 11.57 -4.61
C ILE A 132 -1.18 10.25 -5.26
N ILE A 133 -1.74 9.16 -4.74
CA ILE A 133 -1.64 7.81 -5.29
C ILE A 133 -2.94 7.53 -6.03
N HIS A 134 -2.90 7.45 -7.35
CA HIS A 134 -4.11 7.35 -8.18
C HIS A 134 -4.77 5.98 -8.16
N GLY A 135 -4.02 4.94 -7.79
CA GLY A 135 -4.49 3.56 -7.78
C GLY A 135 -3.32 2.58 -7.65
N TYR A 136 -3.63 1.29 -7.67
CA TYR A 136 -2.66 0.22 -7.47
C TYR A 136 -1.47 0.26 -8.45
N GLU A 137 -1.73 0.39 -9.75
CA GLU A 137 -0.64 0.42 -10.75
C GLU A 137 0.27 1.65 -10.56
N ASN A 138 -0.30 2.81 -10.26
CA ASN A 138 0.48 3.99 -9.96
C ASN A 138 1.32 3.82 -8.67
N PHE A 139 0.78 3.15 -7.64
CA PHE A 139 1.54 2.85 -6.43
C PHE A 139 2.73 1.93 -6.71
N LYS A 140 2.58 0.93 -7.58
CA LYS A 140 3.69 0.08 -8.03
C LYS A 140 4.78 0.87 -8.73
N ASP A 141 4.41 1.82 -9.58
CA ASP A 141 5.39 2.69 -10.24
C ASP A 141 6.14 3.57 -9.22
N ILE A 142 5.42 4.14 -8.23
CA ILE A 142 6.03 4.92 -7.13
C ILE A 142 7.01 4.04 -6.34
N PHE A 143 6.60 2.82 -5.98
CA PHE A 143 7.44 1.86 -5.27
C PHE A 143 8.70 1.52 -6.08
N ARG A 144 8.57 1.18 -7.37
CA ARG A 144 9.72 0.91 -8.25
C ARG A 144 10.65 2.11 -8.34
N SER A 145 10.11 3.32 -8.44
CA SER A 145 10.92 4.55 -8.46
C SER A 145 11.65 4.78 -7.12
N ALA A 146 11.04 4.44 -5.98
CA ALA A 146 11.71 4.52 -4.69
C ALA A 146 12.81 3.46 -4.57
N ASP A 147 12.57 2.27 -5.10
CA ASP A 147 13.53 1.17 -5.11
C ASP A 147 14.77 1.51 -5.95
N SER A 148 14.59 1.99 -7.18
CA SER A 148 15.69 2.38 -8.06
C SER A 148 16.54 3.52 -7.51
N LEU A 149 15.91 4.41 -6.71
CA LEU A 149 16.59 5.50 -6.00
C LEU A 149 17.08 5.08 -4.60
N CYS A 150 16.95 3.82 -4.21
CA CYS A 150 17.29 3.32 -2.88
C CYS A 150 16.74 4.22 -1.76
N ALA A 151 15.42 4.47 -1.81
CA ALA A 151 14.72 5.45 -1.00
C ALA A 151 13.38 4.94 -0.44
N ARG A 152 13.29 3.62 -0.23
CA ARG A 152 12.13 2.95 0.39
C ARG A 152 11.78 3.53 1.77
N PRO A 153 12.74 3.82 2.67
CA PRO A 153 12.43 4.42 3.97
C PRO A 153 11.74 5.78 3.87
N ALA A 154 12.28 6.66 3.02
CA ALA A 154 11.72 7.99 2.81
C ALA A 154 10.29 7.94 2.25
N LEU A 155 10.01 7.02 1.32
CA LEU A 155 8.65 6.78 0.85
C LEU A 155 7.75 6.28 2.00
N SER A 156 8.17 5.22 2.70
CA SER A 156 7.41 4.58 3.78
C SER A 156 6.94 5.55 4.86
N HIS A 157 7.82 6.46 5.30
CA HIS A 157 7.50 7.46 6.33
C HIS A 157 6.42 8.47 5.94
N THR A 158 6.17 8.66 4.63
CA THR A 158 5.17 9.62 4.14
C THR A 158 3.85 8.97 3.72
N LEU A 159 3.78 7.63 3.70
CA LEU A 159 2.63 6.90 3.16
C LEU A 159 1.34 7.11 3.93
N ASP A 160 1.36 7.22 5.26
CA ASP A 160 0.14 7.44 6.04
C ASP A 160 -0.57 8.73 5.60
N SER A 161 0.20 9.80 5.38
CA SER A 161 -0.31 11.07 4.87
C SER A 161 -0.76 10.97 3.41
N ALA A 162 -0.05 10.19 2.59
CA ALA A 162 -0.40 9.98 1.18
C ALA A 162 -1.69 9.17 1.03
N PHE A 163 -1.87 8.09 1.79
CA PHE A 163 -3.10 7.31 1.84
C PHE A 163 -4.28 8.17 2.24
N HIS A 164 -4.09 9.09 3.21
CA HIS A 164 -5.16 9.98 3.61
C HIS A 164 -5.71 10.83 2.45
N ARG A 165 -4.86 11.17 1.47
CA ARG A 165 -5.20 11.99 0.32
C ARG A 165 -5.61 11.18 -0.92
N SER A 166 -5.56 9.85 -0.81
CA SER A 166 -5.64 8.95 -1.96
C SER A 166 -6.75 7.90 -1.80
N PRO A 167 -8.03 8.32 -1.66
CA PRO A 167 -9.13 7.38 -1.49
C PRO A 167 -9.22 6.37 -2.65
N GLY A 168 -8.95 6.82 -3.88
CA GLY A 168 -8.92 5.95 -5.06
C GLY A 168 -7.87 4.83 -4.98
N PHE A 169 -6.80 4.99 -4.21
CA PHE A 169 -5.86 3.91 -3.92
C PHE A 169 -6.37 3.03 -2.77
N THR A 170 -6.79 3.62 -1.65
CA THR A 170 -7.22 2.85 -0.47
C THR A 170 -8.40 1.93 -0.78
N ASP A 171 -9.32 2.39 -1.63
CA ASP A 171 -10.49 1.60 -2.07
C ASP A 171 -10.10 0.35 -2.89
N THR A 172 -8.88 0.34 -3.45
CA THR A 172 -8.35 -0.77 -4.27
C THR A 172 -7.47 -1.74 -3.49
N ILE A 173 -7.16 -1.47 -2.22
CA ILE A 173 -6.27 -2.32 -1.41
C ILE A 173 -6.84 -3.73 -1.27
N CYS A 174 -8.15 -3.85 -1.03
CA CYS A 174 -8.83 -5.12 -0.89
C CYS A 174 -8.61 -6.04 -2.10
N GLN A 175 -8.76 -5.54 -3.33
CA GLN A 175 -8.63 -6.36 -4.55
C GLN A 175 -7.17 -6.75 -4.80
N ASN A 176 -6.22 -5.93 -4.36
CA ASN A 176 -4.80 -6.09 -4.63
C ASN A 176 -3.98 -6.56 -3.42
N SER A 177 -4.64 -6.95 -2.32
CA SER A 177 -4.02 -7.27 -1.03
C SER A 177 -2.91 -8.32 -1.12
N ASP A 178 -3.08 -9.31 -2.01
CA ASP A 178 -2.16 -10.43 -2.20
C ASP A 178 -0.80 -9.98 -2.77
N ALA A 179 -0.80 -8.97 -3.63
CA ALA A 179 0.41 -8.41 -4.19
C ALA A 179 0.96 -7.26 -3.33
N LEU A 180 0.07 -6.43 -2.77
CA LEU A 180 0.45 -5.31 -1.92
C LEU A 180 1.12 -5.73 -0.61
N ILE A 181 0.81 -6.90 -0.06
CA ILE A 181 1.46 -7.37 1.18
C ILE A 181 2.98 -7.52 1.02
N ARG A 182 3.45 -7.94 -0.16
CA ARG A 182 4.89 -8.05 -0.48
C ARG A 182 5.54 -6.67 -0.56
N ILE A 183 4.89 -5.75 -1.26
CA ILE A 183 5.34 -4.35 -1.34
C ILE A 183 5.37 -3.69 0.04
N ALA A 184 4.35 -3.94 0.87
CA ALA A 184 4.27 -3.43 2.23
C ALA A 184 5.38 -3.99 3.12
N LYS A 185 5.72 -5.28 2.97
CA LYS A 185 6.88 -5.90 3.62
C LYS A 185 8.16 -5.23 3.18
N GLU A 186 8.39 -5.04 1.89
CA GLU A 186 9.60 -4.40 1.35
C GLU A 186 9.74 -2.92 1.73
N LEU A 187 8.62 -2.21 1.90
CA LEU A 187 8.59 -0.85 2.41
C LEU A 187 8.69 -0.77 3.93
N HIS A 188 8.67 -1.90 4.64
CA HIS A 188 8.57 -1.97 6.09
C HIS A 188 7.42 -1.11 6.63
N HIS A 189 6.30 -1.02 5.88
CA HIS A 189 5.22 -0.09 6.18
C HIS A 189 4.11 -0.79 7.00
N PRO A 190 4.00 -0.55 8.32
CA PRO A 190 3.19 -1.38 9.21
C PRO A 190 1.69 -1.31 8.92
N VAL A 191 1.18 -0.11 8.63
CA VAL A 191 -0.25 0.13 8.42
C VAL A 191 -0.73 -0.60 7.17
N LEU A 192 -0.06 -0.42 6.03
CA LEU A 192 -0.43 -1.12 4.79
C LEU A 192 -0.26 -2.64 4.92
N PHE A 193 0.78 -3.12 5.61
CA PHE A 193 0.98 -4.56 5.77
C PHE A 193 -0.15 -5.19 6.58
N ARG A 194 -0.54 -4.57 7.69
CA ARG A 194 -1.69 -5.00 8.50
C ARG A 194 -2.98 -4.98 7.68
N GLU A 195 -3.22 -3.90 6.96
CA GLU A 195 -4.39 -3.75 6.10
C GLU A 195 -4.49 -4.90 5.09
N CYS A 196 -3.38 -5.17 4.38
CA CYS A 196 -3.32 -6.26 3.41
C CYS A 196 -3.52 -7.61 4.07
N LEU A 197 -2.84 -7.87 5.19
CA LEU A 197 -2.92 -9.15 5.89
C LEU A 197 -4.35 -9.43 6.40
N ILE A 198 -5.03 -8.41 6.93
CA ILE A 198 -6.45 -8.51 7.32
C ILE A 198 -7.31 -8.92 6.12
N TYR A 199 -7.17 -8.27 4.96
CA TYR A 199 -7.94 -8.63 3.76
C TYR A 199 -7.63 -10.05 3.26
N VAL A 200 -6.36 -10.47 3.28
CA VAL A 200 -5.93 -11.81 2.88
C VAL A 200 -6.54 -12.87 3.80
N VAL A 201 -6.48 -12.67 5.12
CA VAL A 201 -7.07 -13.60 6.11
C VAL A 201 -8.59 -13.63 6.00
N SER A 202 -9.21 -12.46 5.80
CA SER A 202 -10.65 -12.35 5.57
C SER A 202 -11.11 -13.24 4.42
N LYS A 203 -10.43 -13.17 3.26
CA LYS A 203 -10.72 -14.03 2.09
C LYS A 203 -10.49 -15.51 2.37
N ALA A 204 -9.45 -15.87 3.12
CA ALA A 204 -9.16 -17.25 3.47
C ALA A 204 -10.22 -17.84 4.40
N SER A 205 -10.65 -17.06 5.39
CA SER A 205 -11.65 -17.46 6.38
C SER A 205 -13.06 -17.61 5.80
N SER A 206 -13.35 -16.94 4.68
CA SER A 206 -14.64 -16.98 4.00
C SER A 206 -14.75 -18.05 2.91
N THR A 207 -13.69 -18.80 2.62
CA THR A 207 -13.73 -19.84 1.59
C THR A 207 -13.64 -21.22 2.23
N ALA A 208 -14.54 -22.14 1.86
CA ALA A 208 -14.52 -23.54 2.31
C ALA A 208 -13.24 -24.32 1.93
N CYS A 209 -12.32 -23.73 1.15
CA CYS A 209 -11.13 -24.40 0.62
C CYS A 209 -9.85 -24.00 1.37
N LYS A 210 -9.64 -24.56 2.57
CA LYS A 210 -8.42 -24.33 3.38
C LYS A 210 -7.14 -24.76 2.66
N GLU A 211 -7.23 -25.74 1.76
CA GLU A 211 -6.09 -26.33 1.04
C GLU A 211 -5.44 -25.33 0.06
N GLN A 212 -6.23 -24.48 -0.60
CA GLN A 212 -5.73 -23.49 -1.54
C GLN A 212 -4.91 -22.37 -0.85
N TRP A 213 -5.19 -22.10 0.42
CA TRP A 213 -4.52 -21.03 1.17
C TRP A 213 -3.25 -21.51 1.88
N GLN A 214 -3.04 -22.82 2.02
CA GLN A 214 -1.85 -23.38 2.69
C GLN A 214 -0.56 -23.10 1.91
N SER A 215 -0.63 -23.00 0.58
CA SER A 215 0.54 -22.79 -0.29
C SER A 215 0.72 -21.35 -0.80
N LYS A 216 -0.18 -20.42 -0.45
CA LYS A 216 -0.25 -19.08 -1.07
C LYS A 216 0.98 -18.18 -0.84
N PHE A 217 1.76 -18.50 0.19
CA PHE A 217 2.97 -17.77 0.57
C PHE A 217 4.16 -18.71 0.78
N ASP A 218 4.20 -19.86 0.10
CA ASP A 218 5.35 -20.77 0.17
C ASP A 218 6.66 -20.13 -0.34
N ASP A 219 6.55 -19.04 -1.08
CA ASP A 219 7.68 -18.22 -1.55
C ASP A 219 8.22 -17.25 -0.49
N ASP A 220 7.46 -16.97 0.58
CA ASP A 220 7.84 -16.01 1.63
C ASP A 220 7.39 -16.51 3.02
N GLU A 221 8.32 -17.19 3.72
CA GLU A 221 8.06 -17.80 5.02
C GLU A 221 7.68 -16.78 6.11
N ASP A 222 8.15 -15.53 6.02
CA ASP A 222 7.79 -14.52 7.02
C ASP A 222 6.33 -14.09 6.86
N ILE A 223 5.89 -13.83 5.61
CA ILE A 223 4.49 -13.51 5.31
C ILE A 223 3.60 -14.71 5.66
N LYS A 224 4.02 -15.92 5.32
CA LYS A 224 3.30 -17.16 5.63
C LYS A 224 3.12 -17.34 7.14
N SER A 225 4.17 -17.13 7.93
CA SER A 225 4.13 -17.20 9.39
C SER A 225 3.12 -16.19 9.97
N CYS A 226 3.17 -14.95 9.49
CA CYS A 226 2.20 -13.90 9.89
C CYS A 226 0.77 -14.28 9.53
N PHE A 227 0.56 -14.80 8.32
CA PHE A 227 -0.74 -15.25 7.81
C PHE A 227 -1.32 -16.40 8.64
N LEU A 228 -0.53 -17.43 8.93
CA LEU A 228 -0.99 -18.58 9.72
C LEU A 228 -1.33 -18.17 11.16
N LYS A 229 -0.51 -17.33 11.80
CA LYS A 229 -0.81 -16.78 13.14
C LYS A 229 -2.11 -15.97 13.14
N ALA A 230 -2.29 -15.11 12.13
CA ALA A 230 -3.49 -14.30 12.01
C ALA A 230 -4.75 -15.15 11.77
N LEU A 231 -4.65 -16.16 10.90
CA LEU A 231 -5.75 -17.10 10.65
C LEU A 231 -6.13 -17.90 11.91
N GLN A 232 -5.13 -18.42 12.64
CA GLN A 232 -5.34 -19.11 13.91
C GLN A 232 -6.00 -18.22 14.97
N SER A 233 -5.69 -16.92 14.99
CA SER A 233 -6.32 -15.96 15.90
C SER A 233 -7.83 -15.81 15.62
N VAL A 234 -8.22 -15.72 14.34
CA VAL A 234 -9.63 -15.70 13.92
C VAL A 234 -10.32 -17.00 14.30
N ASP A 235 -9.73 -18.15 13.95
CA ASP A 235 -10.28 -19.47 14.28
C ASP A 235 -10.46 -19.67 15.79
N SER A 236 -9.50 -19.21 16.60
CA SER A 236 -9.57 -19.30 18.06
C SER A 236 -10.72 -18.46 18.61
N THR A 237 -10.91 -17.24 18.08
CA THR A 237 -12.02 -16.35 18.47
C THR A 237 -13.35 -16.94 18.05
N ARG A 238 -13.42 -17.49 16.84
CA ARG A 238 -14.60 -18.18 16.31
C ARG A 238 -15.00 -19.37 17.18
N ASN A 239 -14.05 -20.23 17.57
CA ASN A 239 -14.30 -21.39 18.43
C ASN A 239 -14.76 -21.00 19.84
N LEU A 240 -14.37 -19.83 20.36
CA LEU A 240 -14.91 -19.29 21.62
C LEU A 240 -16.37 -18.87 21.47
N VAL A 241 -16.69 -18.21 20.35
CA VAL A 241 -18.06 -17.81 20.02
C VAL A 241 -18.95 -19.03 19.82
N ASP A 242 -18.54 -20.02 19.04
CA ASP A 242 -19.30 -21.25 18.78
C ASP A 242 -19.60 -22.01 20.09
N ARG A 243 -18.63 -22.12 21.00
CA ARG A 243 -18.86 -22.73 22.32
C ARG A 243 -19.83 -21.93 23.18
N GLY A 244 -19.74 -20.60 23.14
CA GLY A 244 -20.67 -19.71 23.84
C GLY A 244 -22.10 -19.86 23.32
N ILE A 245 -22.23 -19.88 21.99
CA ILE A 245 -23.45 -20.19 21.25
C ILE A 245 -23.99 -21.55 21.73
N GLU A 246 -23.24 -22.64 21.65
CA GLU A 246 -23.66 -24.00 22.07
C GLU A 246 -24.12 -24.11 23.54
N THR A 247 -23.57 -23.27 24.40
CA THR A 247 -23.95 -23.20 25.82
C THR A 247 -25.22 -22.37 26.05
N PHE A 248 -25.59 -21.52 25.08
CA PHE A 248 -26.77 -20.67 25.13
C PHE A 248 -28.05 -21.49 24.87
N SER A 249 -29.09 -21.22 25.67
CA SER A 249 -30.32 -22.02 25.86
C SER A 249 -30.84 -22.80 24.63
N LYS A 250 -30.97 -24.13 24.80
CA LYS A 250 -31.56 -25.08 23.83
C LYS A 250 -33.06 -24.88 23.59
N ASP A 251 -33.73 -24.06 24.40
CA ASP A 251 -35.19 -23.97 24.45
C ASP A 251 -35.77 -22.82 23.62
N SER A 252 -34.94 -22.08 22.88
CA SER A 252 -35.41 -20.96 22.06
C SER A 252 -35.60 -21.36 20.58
N ARG A 253 -36.72 -20.97 19.96
CA ARG A 253 -36.95 -21.20 18.51
C ARG A 253 -35.80 -20.67 17.61
N ALA A 254 -35.19 -19.55 17.99
CA ALA A 254 -34.05 -18.97 17.27
C ALA A 254 -32.80 -19.86 17.36
N TRP A 255 -32.65 -20.61 18.46
CA TRP A 255 -31.59 -21.60 18.64
C TRP A 255 -31.76 -22.77 17.68
N GLN A 256 -32.99 -23.26 17.51
CA GLN A 256 -33.28 -24.32 16.53
C GLN A 256 -33.05 -23.85 15.10
N GLU A 257 -33.42 -22.61 14.76
CA GLU A 257 -33.14 -22.02 13.44
C GLU A 257 -31.63 -21.88 13.19
N MET A 258 -30.83 -21.51 14.20
CA MET A 258 -29.36 -21.49 14.09
C MET A 258 -28.76 -22.88 13.90
N LEU A 259 -29.23 -23.88 14.65
CA LEU A 259 -28.81 -25.27 14.47
C LEU A 259 -29.13 -25.77 13.07
N MET A 260 -30.31 -25.43 12.53
CA MET A 260 -30.66 -25.77 11.14
C MET A 260 -29.71 -25.14 10.11
N VAL A 261 -29.21 -23.91 10.34
CA VAL A 261 -28.18 -23.31 9.46
C VAL A 261 -26.82 -24.00 9.64
N LYS A 262 -26.42 -24.31 10.88
CA LYS A 262 -25.18 -25.05 11.19
C LYS A 262 -25.16 -26.44 10.58
N ASP A 263 -26.28 -27.16 10.66
CA ASP A 263 -26.43 -28.52 10.14
C ASP A 263 -26.69 -28.56 8.63
N GLY A 264 -26.67 -27.40 7.95
CA GLY A 264 -26.89 -27.29 6.50
C GLY A 264 -28.31 -27.63 6.06
N MET A 265 -29.26 -27.61 6.99
CA MET A 265 -30.67 -27.95 6.78
C MET A 265 -31.52 -26.78 6.26
N MET A 266 -30.98 -25.55 6.21
CA MET A 266 -31.60 -24.42 5.52
C MET A 266 -30.95 -24.19 4.14
N ASP A 267 -31.79 -24.12 3.12
CA ASP A 267 -31.38 -23.87 1.74
C ASP A 267 -30.96 -22.40 1.54
N GLY A 268 -29.68 -22.17 1.23
CA GLY A 268 -29.30 -21.21 0.19
C GLY A 268 -28.84 -19.79 0.54
N THR A 269 -28.68 -19.35 1.81
CA THR A 269 -28.29 -17.93 2.05
C THR A 269 -27.18 -17.64 3.07
N LEU A 270 -26.92 -18.52 4.04
CA LEU A 270 -25.92 -18.27 5.08
C LEU A 270 -24.84 -19.35 5.06
N GLU A 271 -23.63 -18.96 4.65
CA GLU A 271 -22.46 -19.82 4.72
C GLU A 271 -22.08 -20.03 6.20
N TYR A 272 -22.17 -21.26 6.69
CA TYR A 272 -21.80 -21.60 8.07
C TYR A 272 -20.36 -21.14 8.35
N GLN A 273 -20.16 -20.54 9.53
CA GLN A 273 -18.90 -19.94 9.97
C GLN A 273 -18.40 -18.72 9.17
N SER A 274 -19.23 -18.13 8.29
CA SER A 274 -18.95 -16.82 7.69
C SER A 274 -19.27 -15.67 8.64
N ALA A 275 -18.70 -14.49 8.40
CA ALA A 275 -19.08 -13.28 9.13
C ALA A 275 -20.57 -12.94 8.97
N THR A 276 -21.17 -13.19 7.81
CA THR A 276 -22.61 -13.01 7.57
C THR A 276 -23.45 -13.88 8.50
N TYR A 277 -23.04 -15.14 8.70
CA TYR A 277 -23.68 -16.04 9.67
C TYR A 277 -23.64 -15.46 11.08
N TYR A 278 -22.47 -15.05 11.58
CA TYR A 278 -22.37 -14.50 12.94
C TYR A 278 -23.13 -13.17 13.10
N ARG A 279 -23.19 -12.31 12.07
CA ARG A 279 -24.01 -11.08 12.13
C ARG A 279 -25.49 -11.39 12.29
N GLU A 280 -26.01 -12.35 11.53
CA GLU A 280 -27.41 -12.75 11.63
C GLU A 280 -27.74 -13.34 13.01
N VAL A 281 -26.83 -14.16 13.54
CA VAL A 281 -26.92 -14.68 14.91
C VAL A 281 -26.97 -13.53 15.92
N MET A 282 -26.06 -12.55 15.80
CA MET A 282 -26.00 -11.40 16.69
C MET A 282 -27.30 -10.60 16.68
N ASN A 283 -27.82 -10.29 15.49
CA ASN A 283 -29.07 -9.53 15.33
C ASN A 283 -30.24 -10.21 16.04
N ARG A 284 -30.34 -11.54 15.93
CA ARG A 284 -31.38 -12.34 16.60
C ARG A 284 -31.21 -12.38 18.12
N LEU A 285 -29.97 -12.38 18.61
CA LEU A 285 -29.65 -12.34 20.04
C LEU A 285 -29.97 -10.95 20.64
N GLU A 286 -29.59 -9.87 19.98
CA GLU A 286 -29.86 -8.51 20.44
C GLU A 286 -31.35 -8.17 20.47
N ALA A 287 -32.13 -8.66 19.50
CA ALA A 287 -33.58 -8.50 19.46
C ALA A 287 -34.32 -9.14 20.66
N LYS A 288 -33.67 -10.05 21.39
CA LYS A 288 -34.21 -10.72 22.58
C LYS A 288 -33.74 -10.10 23.91
N GLU A 289 -33.26 -8.86 23.88
CA GLU A 289 -32.81 -8.08 25.05
C GLU A 289 -31.67 -8.72 25.87
N LEU A 290 -30.69 -9.35 25.20
CA LEU A 290 -29.48 -9.89 25.85
C LEU A 290 -28.47 -8.81 26.31
N LYS A 291 -28.88 -7.53 26.38
CA LYS A 291 -28.03 -6.38 26.75
C LYS A 291 -27.41 -6.48 28.14
N ASN A 292 -27.92 -7.35 29.01
CA ASN A 292 -27.48 -7.49 30.40
C ASN A 292 -26.54 -8.67 30.67
N ILE A 293 -26.08 -9.37 29.63
CA ILE A 293 -25.19 -10.52 29.82
C ILE A 293 -23.73 -10.08 29.80
N THR A 294 -23.13 -9.93 30.99
CA THR A 294 -21.68 -9.97 31.22
C THR A 294 -21.13 -11.37 30.98
N MET A 295 -21.18 -11.86 29.73
CA MET A 295 -20.54 -13.13 29.37
C MET A 295 -19.35 -12.89 28.46
N GLN A 296 -18.23 -13.50 28.84
CA GLN A 296 -16.95 -13.45 28.13
C GLN A 296 -17.08 -13.82 26.63
N TRP A 297 -17.97 -14.74 26.28
CA TRP A 297 -18.19 -15.11 24.87
C TRP A 297 -18.89 -14.02 24.04
N TYR A 298 -19.72 -13.16 24.65
CA TYR A 298 -20.33 -12.01 23.96
C TYR A 298 -19.25 -10.98 23.57
N GLN A 299 -18.26 -10.76 24.42
CA GLN A 299 -17.10 -9.94 24.07
C GLN A 299 -16.25 -10.58 22.96
N SER A 300 -16.08 -11.90 22.98
CA SER A 300 -15.47 -12.62 21.84
C SER A 300 -16.31 -12.48 20.57
N PHE A 301 -17.64 -12.41 20.67
CA PHE A 301 -18.56 -12.21 19.56
C PHE A 301 -18.39 -10.83 18.93
N LEU A 302 -18.40 -9.77 19.76
CA LEU A 302 -18.13 -8.41 19.31
C LEU A 302 -16.73 -8.28 18.70
N THR A 303 -15.75 -8.97 19.29
CA THR A 303 -14.38 -9.01 18.76
C THR A 303 -14.38 -9.66 17.38
N LEU A 304 -14.99 -10.84 17.21
CA LEU A 304 -15.05 -11.56 15.94
C LEU A 304 -15.66 -10.72 14.80
N LEU A 305 -16.69 -9.93 15.11
CA LEU A 305 -17.38 -9.07 14.15
C LEU A 305 -16.79 -7.65 14.02
N SER A 306 -15.77 -7.32 14.82
CA SER A 306 -15.08 -6.04 14.73
C SER A 306 -14.20 -5.95 13.47
N SER A 307 -13.94 -4.72 13.04
CA SER A 307 -12.96 -4.43 12.00
C SER A 307 -11.76 -3.72 12.62
N ASN A 308 -10.56 -4.21 12.33
CA ASN A 308 -9.30 -3.55 12.67
C ASN A 308 -8.62 -2.94 11.44
N LEU A 309 -9.35 -2.75 10.33
CA LEU A 309 -8.85 -2.01 9.17
C LEU A 309 -8.64 -0.54 9.54
N ALA A 310 -7.48 0.00 9.20
CA ALA A 310 -7.07 1.36 9.52
C ALA A 310 -7.25 2.32 8.34
N LEU A 311 -7.22 1.81 7.11
CA LEU A 311 -7.30 2.62 5.88
C LEU A 311 -8.69 2.60 5.26
N ASP A 312 -9.53 1.61 5.57
CA ASP A 312 -10.93 1.58 5.14
C ASP A 312 -11.77 2.61 5.91
N ARG A 313 -12.24 3.63 5.18
CA ARG A 313 -13.07 4.73 5.72
C ARG A 313 -14.56 4.42 5.69
N ASN A 314 -14.97 3.32 5.07
CA ASN A 314 -16.38 2.98 4.87
C ASN A 314 -16.95 2.14 6.03
N LEU A 315 -16.20 2.00 7.13
CA LEU A 315 -16.61 1.21 8.28
C LEU A 315 -17.90 1.76 8.90
N GLY A 316 -18.99 0.98 8.76
CA GLY A 316 -20.15 1.12 9.62
C GLY A 316 -19.83 0.72 11.05
N ARG A 317 -20.75 1.02 11.99
CA ARG A 317 -20.62 0.55 13.37
C ARG A 317 -20.56 -0.99 13.43
N VAL A 318 -19.97 -1.54 14.50
CA VAL A 318 -20.02 -2.98 14.78
C VAL A 318 -21.49 -3.44 14.71
N GLY A 319 -21.78 -4.38 13.80
CA GLY A 319 -23.14 -4.88 13.54
C GLY A 319 -23.86 -4.26 12.32
N GLU A 320 -23.32 -3.23 11.68
CA GLU A 320 -23.90 -2.68 10.44
C GLU A 320 -23.43 -3.48 9.21
N GLU A 321 -24.32 -3.65 8.21
CA GLU A 321 -24.05 -4.36 6.95
C GLU A 321 -22.94 -3.74 6.07
N ARG A 322 -22.43 -2.56 6.45
CA ARG A 322 -21.30 -1.90 5.79
C ARG A 322 -20.00 -2.60 6.19
N SER A 323 -19.88 -3.84 5.72
CA SER A 323 -18.62 -4.58 5.77
C SER A 323 -17.58 -3.82 4.95
N PRO A 324 -16.35 -3.71 5.45
CA PRO A 324 -15.26 -3.12 4.68
C PRO A 324 -14.99 -3.91 3.40
N GLY A 325 -14.78 -3.19 2.29
CA GLY A 325 -14.62 -3.77 0.95
C GLY A 325 -15.94 -4.01 0.18
N THR A 326 -15.79 -4.30 -1.11
CA THR A 326 -16.88 -4.60 -2.07
C THR A 326 -17.83 -5.70 -1.57
N GLN A 327 -19.02 -5.82 -2.17
CA GLN A 327 -20.02 -6.86 -1.85
C GLN A 327 -19.43 -8.30 -1.76
N SER A 328 -18.29 -8.54 -2.40
CA SER A 328 -17.52 -9.79 -2.35
C SER A 328 -17.00 -10.21 -0.97
N ASN A 329 -16.81 -9.29 -0.02
CA ASN A 329 -16.15 -9.60 1.26
C ASN A 329 -17.09 -9.66 2.46
N LYS A 330 -18.41 -9.69 2.24
CA LYS A 330 -19.41 -9.78 3.32
C LYS A 330 -19.17 -10.99 4.23
N ASN A 331 -18.60 -12.07 3.70
CA ASN A 331 -18.42 -13.33 4.41
C ASN A 331 -17.15 -13.42 5.26
N GLY A 332 -16.20 -12.48 5.13
CA GLY A 332 -14.91 -12.57 5.80
C GLY A 332 -14.81 -11.78 7.12
N PHE A 333 -13.84 -12.17 7.97
CA PHE A 333 -13.58 -11.53 9.25
C PHE A 333 -12.43 -10.53 9.18
N PHE A 334 -12.63 -9.36 9.78
CA PHE A 334 -11.66 -8.25 9.80
C PHE A 334 -11.07 -7.98 11.19
N CYS A 335 -11.29 -8.91 12.13
CA CYS A 335 -10.96 -8.76 13.54
C CYS A 335 -9.51 -9.13 13.90
N VAL A 336 -8.69 -9.46 12.91
CA VAL A 336 -7.28 -9.82 13.11
C VAL A 336 -6.54 -8.66 13.78
N ARG A 337 -5.74 -8.96 14.80
CA ARG A 337 -4.81 -8.01 15.43
C ARG A 337 -3.39 -8.51 15.26
N ILE A 338 -2.55 -7.69 14.64
CA ILE A 338 -1.12 -7.98 14.42
C ILE A 338 -0.34 -6.91 15.20
N ARG A 339 0.43 -7.33 16.20
CA ARG A 339 1.23 -6.41 17.02
C ARG A 339 2.47 -5.99 16.26
N ASP A 340 3.16 -4.94 16.72
CA ASP A 340 4.40 -4.47 16.09
C ASP A 340 5.50 -5.54 16.16
N GLU A 341 5.56 -6.29 17.26
CA GLU A 341 6.44 -7.44 17.49
C GLU A 341 6.16 -8.65 16.57
N ASP A 342 4.97 -8.70 15.94
CA ASP A 342 4.59 -9.77 15.04
C ASP A 342 4.85 -9.42 13.56
N LEU A 343 5.39 -8.23 13.26
CA LEU A 343 5.75 -7.85 11.90
C LEU A 343 7.00 -8.60 11.43
N PRO A 344 7.14 -8.86 10.12
CA PRO A 344 8.26 -9.63 9.59
C PRO A 344 9.58 -8.82 9.46
N TRP A 345 9.67 -7.65 10.10
CA TRP A 345 10.86 -6.82 10.13
C TRP A 345 11.02 -6.13 11.50
N ASP A 346 12.24 -5.68 11.80
CA ASP A 346 12.50 -4.84 12.97
C ASP A 346 12.13 -3.38 12.68
N GLN A 347 11.26 -2.81 13.51
CA GLN A 347 10.81 -1.42 13.38
C GLN A 347 11.89 -0.38 13.68
N ASN A 348 12.99 -0.77 14.32
CA ASN A 348 14.08 0.14 14.68
C ASN A 348 15.11 0.32 13.56
N ILE A 349 15.01 -0.45 12.47
CA ILE A 349 15.88 -0.29 11.30
C ILE A 349 15.44 0.96 10.54
N VAL A 350 16.38 1.88 10.28
CA VAL A 350 16.12 3.17 9.61
C VAL A 350 16.62 3.19 8.15
N ASP A 351 17.60 2.35 7.83
CA ASP A 351 18.22 2.22 6.50
C ASP A 351 18.12 0.76 6.02
N TRP A 352 17.00 0.41 5.38
CA TRP A 352 16.77 -0.90 4.75
C TRP A 352 16.69 -0.83 3.23
#